data_AF-A0A8B6F0R3-F1
#
_entry.id   AF-A0A8B6F0R3-F1
#
_cell.length_a   1.000
_cell.length_b   1.000
_cell.length_c   1.000
_cell.angle_alpha   90.00
_cell.angle_beta   90.00
_cell.angle_gamma   90.00
#
_symmetry.space_group_name_H-M   'P 1'
#
loop_
_entity.id
_entity.type
_entity.pdbx_description
1 polymer ?
#
loop_
_entity_poly.entity_id
_entity_poly.type
_entity_poly.pdbx_seq_one_letter_code
_entity_poly.pdbx_strand_id
1 'polypeptide(L)'
;MPGGSNPSNRLSSQSADKQNQVKTVQSLLTAKKDKDNSKQPTKRTRSDVSTDSNTSMDLSGIINFQKDLDEIKFSLRDVTTKDDLNEVTKDLVKTADLENMVTGIVKKRFSKFESTLDKKMNERLNKIQTDMQEKVEALSIENEHLRRKIDQNEAKTISIKKELSETTEIAKVTNISSNYNEQYSRKNNIKVYNFPWKEQQDLRQDFIQMVKSDLNITLHDRDIVAIHRLPAQREPRPLI
;
A
#
# COMPACT_ATOMS: atom_id res chain seq x y z
N MET A 1 -9.06 -47.07 15.44
CA MET A 1 -7.64 -47.06 15.82
C MET A 1 -6.90 -47.80 14.72
N PRO A 2 -5.84 -47.28 14.06
CA PRO A 2 -5.09 -46.02 14.18
C PRO A 2 -5.51 -45.04 13.04
N GLY A 3 -5.01 -43.82 12.79
CA GLY A 3 -3.91 -42.98 13.28
C GLY A 3 -3.76 -41.83 12.26
N GLY A 4 -3.27 -40.66 12.69
CA GLY A 4 -2.95 -39.52 11.82
C GLY A 4 -3.62 -38.22 12.32
N SER A 5 -3.01 -37.46 13.23
CA SER A 5 -1.82 -36.60 13.11
C SER A 5 -2.24 -35.13 13.04
N ASN A 6 -2.18 -34.48 14.21
CA ASN A 6 -2.07 -33.02 14.37
C ASN A 6 -0.90 -32.47 13.55
N PRO A 7 -0.99 -31.18 13.19
CA PRO A 7 0.16 -30.32 13.41
C PRO A 7 -0.18 -29.05 14.20
N SER A 8 0.70 -28.85 15.18
CA SER A 8 1.01 -27.72 16.04
C SER A 8 0.81 -26.29 15.51
N ASN A 9 0.37 -25.45 16.45
CA ASN A 9 0.91 -24.13 16.77
C ASN A 9 2.25 -23.74 16.10
N ARG A 10 2.29 -22.54 15.51
CA ARG A 10 3.51 -21.73 15.41
C ARG A 10 3.21 -20.24 15.60
N LEU A 11 3.80 -19.70 16.65
CA LEU A 11 3.96 -18.28 16.97
C LEU A 11 5.10 -17.65 16.13
N SER A 12 4.88 -16.37 15.80
CA SER A 12 5.82 -15.24 15.61
C SER A 12 7.25 -15.44 15.08
N SER A 13 7.60 -14.69 14.02
CA SER A 13 8.80 -13.82 13.93
C SER A 13 8.70 -12.98 12.64
N GLN A 14 8.67 -11.66 12.78
CA GLN A 14 9.77 -10.74 12.44
C GLN A 14 10.14 -10.71 10.95
N SER A 15 9.66 -9.68 10.27
CA SER A 15 10.34 -9.07 9.13
C SER A 15 10.51 -7.59 9.44
N ALA A 16 11.74 -7.24 9.79
CA ALA A 16 12.23 -5.87 9.86
C ALA A 16 12.56 -5.41 8.44
N ASP A 17 12.01 -4.26 8.02
CA ASP A 17 12.65 -3.44 7.00
C ASP A 17 12.33 -1.94 7.20
N LYS A 18 13.37 -1.25 7.67
CA LYS A 18 13.91 0.03 7.21
C LYS A 18 12.97 1.23 7.01
N GLN A 19 13.05 2.12 8.00
CA GLN A 19 13.39 3.55 7.88
C GLN A 19 12.84 4.34 6.68
N ASN A 20 11.92 5.25 6.96
CA ASN A 20 12.01 6.64 6.47
C ASN A 20 11.30 7.57 7.46
N GLN A 21 12.08 8.18 8.36
CA GLN A 21 11.62 9.31 9.16
C GLN A 21 11.44 10.52 8.24
N VAL A 22 10.20 10.94 8.06
CA VAL A 22 9.87 12.20 7.39
C VAL A 22 10.30 13.34 8.32
N LYS A 23 11.34 14.08 7.92
CA LYS A 23 11.77 15.32 8.59
C LYS A 23 10.75 16.41 8.29
N THR A 24 9.97 16.80 9.30
CA THR A 24 9.05 17.94 9.23
C THR A 24 9.81 19.26 9.31
N VAL A 25 9.29 20.26 8.60
CA VAL A 25 9.84 21.62 8.39
C VAL A 25 10.03 22.44 9.70
N GLN A 26 9.68 21.90 10.86
CA GLN A 26 9.82 22.53 12.17
C GLN A 26 11.24 22.50 12.76
N SER A 27 12.21 21.80 12.15
CA SER A 27 13.59 21.71 12.68
C SER A 27 14.57 22.76 12.12
N LEU A 28 14.09 23.82 11.46
CA LEU A 28 14.94 24.82 10.78
C LEU A 28 14.90 26.24 11.40
N LEU A 29 14.29 26.43 12.57
CA LEU A 29 14.12 27.75 13.21
C LEU A 29 14.67 27.84 14.64
N THR A 30 15.90 27.35 14.87
CA THR A 30 16.64 27.71 16.08
C THR A 30 18.09 28.02 15.73
N ALA A 31 18.34 29.30 15.41
CA ALA A 31 19.67 29.87 15.35
C ALA A 31 19.74 31.12 16.23
N LYS A 32 20.60 31.01 17.25
CA LYS A 32 21.43 32.05 17.87
C LYS A 32 20.73 33.28 18.48
N LYS A 33 20.59 33.25 19.80
CA LYS A 33 20.78 34.43 20.66
C LYS A 33 22.05 34.24 21.47
N ASP A 34 23.15 34.80 20.98
CA ASP A 34 24.35 35.02 21.78
C ASP A 34 24.36 36.46 22.30
N LYS A 35 24.64 36.56 23.60
CA LYS A 35 24.98 37.77 24.35
C LYS A 35 26.27 38.35 23.77
N ASP A 36 26.40 39.68 23.71
CA ASP A 36 27.62 40.26 24.24
C ASP A 36 27.50 41.70 24.73
N ASN A 37 28.35 41.97 25.72
CA ASN A 37 28.41 43.14 26.58
C ASN A 37 29.03 44.38 25.91
N SER A 38 28.76 45.55 26.49
CA SER A 38 29.77 46.37 27.22
C SER A 38 29.80 47.87 26.93
N LYS A 39 29.85 48.63 28.04
CA LYS A 39 30.69 49.81 28.32
C LYS A 39 30.41 51.16 27.62
N GLN A 40 29.82 52.05 28.43
CA GLN A 40 30.16 53.48 28.59
C GLN A 40 31.68 53.75 28.56
N PRO A 41 32.20 54.98 28.25
CA PRO A 41 32.04 56.11 29.20
C PRO A 41 32.23 57.58 28.74
N THR A 42 31.77 58.48 29.62
CA THR A 42 32.38 59.74 30.14
C THR A 42 32.57 61.02 29.30
N LYS A 43 31.92 62.09 29.81
CA LYS A 43 32.43 63.41 30.28
C LYS A 43 33.51 64.14 29.45
N ARG A 44 33.26 65.43 29.15
CA ARG A 44 33.96 66.57 29.79
C ARG A 44 33.40 67.95 29.42
N THR A 45 33.69 68.85 30.34
CA THR A 45 33.18 70.20 30.56
C THR A 45 34.26 71.24 30.22
N ARG A 46 33.82 72.50 30.01
CA ARG A 46 34.52 73.77 30.29
C ARG A 46 35.66 74.20 29.36
N SER A 47 35.59 75.47 28.93
CA SER A 47 36.57 76.48 29.36
C SER A 47 36.13 77.89 28.95
N ASP A 48 35.88 78.74 29.95
CA ASP A 48 36.05 80.19 29.86
C ASP A 48 37.53 80.52 29.63
N VAL A 49 37.82 81.51 28.78
CA VAL A 49 39.15 82.14 28.70
C VAL A 49 39.01 83.67 28.69
N SER A 50 39.60 84.22 29.73
CA SER A 50 40.09 85.57 30.05
C SER A 50 40.28 86.62 28.94
N THR A 51 39.75 87.81 29.25
CA THR A 51 40.41 89.13 29.32
C THR A 51 41.94 89.15 29.29
N ASP A 52 42.57 89.91 28.37
CA ASP A 52 43.09 91.27 28.62
C ASP A 52 44.14 91.73 27.59
N SER A 53 44.24 93.07 27.50
CA SER A 53 45.41 93.89 27.10
C SER A 53 45.55 94.37 25.65
N ASN A 54 44.95 95.56 25.44
CA ASN A 54 45.52 96.76 24.82
C ASN A 54 46.88 96.64 24.11
N THR A 55 46.90 96.93 22.81
CA THR A 55 47.99 97.68 22.17
C THR A 55 47.46 98.51 21.00
N SER A 56 47.67 99.82 21.14
CA SER A 56 47.40 100.91 20.22
C SER A 56 48.00 100.67 18.82
N MET A 57 47.17 100.67 17.75
CA MET A 57 47.50 101.23 16.43
C MET A 57 46.32 101.14 15.43
N ASP A 58 46.01 102.29 14.82
CA ASP A 58 45.24 102.57 13.59
C ASP A 58 43.83 101.95 13.40
N LEU A 59 42.80 102.74 13.76
CA LEU A 59 41.37 102.36 13.71
C LEU A 59 40.69 102.47 12.33
N SER A 60 41.41 102.83 11.26
CA SER A 60 40.78 103.02 9.94
C SER A 60 40.60 101.72 9.14
N GLY A 61 41.51 100.74 9.28
CA GLY A 61 41.43 99.44 8.59
C GLY A 61 40.42 98.47 9.21
N ILE A 62 40.28 98.47 10.54
CA ILE A 62 39.40 97.55 11.28
C ILE A 62 37.92 97.79 10.95
N ILE A 63 37.52 99.05 10.74
CA ILE A 63 36.13 99.40 10.39
C ILE A 63 35.73 98.84 9.03
N ASN A 64 36.64 98.84 8.06
CA ASN A 64 36.39 98.25 6.74
C ASN A 64 36.38 96.72 6.81
N PHE A 65 37.28 96.08 7.58
CA PHE A 65 37.21 94.64 7.81
C PHE A 65 35.93 94.22 8.54
N GLN A 66 35.41 95.04 9.45
CA GLN A 66 34.15 94.77 10.13
C GLN A 66 32.96 94.89 9.18
N LYS A 67 32.97 95.91 8.30
CA LYS A 67 31.99 96.05 7.23
C LYS A 67 32.00 94.89 6.25
N ASP A 68 33.19 94.49 5.78
CA ASP A 68 33.34 93.37 4.86
C ASP A 68 32.92 92.05 5.53
N LEU A 69 33.24 91.86 6.82
CA LEU A 69 32.77 90.72 7.59
C LEU A 69 31.24 90.73 7.78
N ASP A 70 30.64 91.89 8.03
CA ASP A 70 29.19 92.02 8.14
C ASP A 70 28.50 91.80 6.79
N GLU A 71 29.10 92.25 5.68
CA GLU A 71 28.60 92.03 4.32
C GLU A 71 28.76 90.57 3.88
N ILE A 72 29.89 89.93 4.20
CA ILE A 72 30.10 88.48 4.00
C ILE A 72 29.09 87.69 4.83
N LYS A 73 28.86 88.07 6.09
CA LYS A 73 27.90 87.41 6.99
C LYS A 73 26.44 87.64 6.55
N PHE A 74 26.15 88.78 5.92
CA PHE A 74 24.87 89.06 5.30
C PHE A 74 24.68 88.24 4.02
N SER A 75 25.68 88.17 3.15
CA SER A 75 25.62 87.35 1.93
C SER A 75 25.53 85.84 2.23
N LEU A 76 26.15 85.37 3.32
CA LEU A 76 26.06 83.98 3.79
C LEU A 76 24.73 83.62 4.44
N ARG A 77 23.92 84.61 4.87
CA ARG A 77 22.55 84.36 5.36
C ARG A 77 21.59 83.97 4.23
N ASP A 78 21.86 84.42 3.01
CA ASP A 78 21.08 84.07 1.81
C ASP A 78 21.61 82.81 1.10
N VAL A 79 22.69 82.21 1.61
CA VAL A 79 23.17 80.91 1.11
C VAL A 79 22.31 79.83 1.73
N THR A 80 21.66 79.03 0.88
CA THR A 80 20.82 77.89 1.25
C THR A 80 21.45 77.10 2.40
N THR A 81 20.82 77.16 3.56
CA THR A 81 21.32 76.47 4.74
C THR A 81 20.99 74.98 4.64
N LYS A 82 21.71 74.16 5.42
CA LYS A 82 21.41 72.72 5.54
C LYS A 82 19.96 72.46 5.97
N ASP A 83 19.37 73.41 6.69
CA ASP A 83 18.00 73.33 7.18
C ASP A 83 16.98 73.58 6.06
N ASP A 84 17.24 74.54 5.15
CA ASP A 84 16.42 74.76 3.95
C ASP A 84 16.43 73.54 3.02
N LEU A 85 17.59 72.88 2.86
CA LEU A 85 17.71 71.63 2.09
C LEU A 85 16.96 70.47 2.74
N ASN A 86 16.95 70.40 4.08
CA ASN A 86 16.21 69.39 4.84
C ASN A 86 14.69 69.62 4.77
N GLU A 87 14.25 70.88 4.66
CA GLU A 87 12.84 71.23 4.48
C GLU A 87 12.34 70.91 3.08
N VAL A 88 13.13 71.26 2.04
CA VAL A 88 12.83 70.89 0.65
C VAL A 88 12.81 69.37 0.47
N THR A 89 13.69 68.62 1.13
CA THR A 89 13.67 67.14 1.06
C THR A 89 12.51 66.50 1.83
N LYS A 90 11.99 67.14 2.90
CA LYS A 90 10.76 66.72 3.57
C LYS A 90 9.51 66.94 2.71
N ASP A 91 9.49 68.03 1.92
CA ASP A 91 8.38 68.35 1.02
C ASP A 91 8.44 67.57 -0.30
N LEU A 92 9.64 67.25 -0.81
CA LEU A 92 9.81 66.50 -2.06
C LEU A 92 9.31 65.06 -1.96
N VAL A 93 9.40 64.45 -0.77
CA VAL A 93 8.90 63.10 -0.49
C VAL A 93 8.20 63.12 0.86
N LYS A 94 6.90 63.38 0.83
CA LYS A 94 6.05 63.13 2.00
C LYS A 94 6.15 61.65 2.33
N THR A 95 6.76 61.33 3.46
CA THR A 95 6.93 59.96 3.95
C THR A 95 5.62 59.18 3.99
N ALA A 96 4.50 59.86 4.27
CA ALA A 96 3.15 59.31 4.22
C ALA A 96 2.74 58.80 2.82
N ASP A 97 3.13 59.48 1.73
CA ASP A 97 2.81 59.05 0.37
C ASP A 97 3.65 57.82 -0.03
N LEU A 98 4.90 57.78 0.43
CA LEU A 98 5.78 56.63 0.24
C LEU A 98 5.27 55.41 1.02
N GLU A 99 4.86 55.59 2.28
CA GLU A 99 4.25 54.54 3.10
C GLU A 99 2.96 54.03 2.47
N ASN A 100 2.07 54.90 2.02
CA ASN A 100 0.82 54.50 1.35
C ASN A 100 1.09 53.72 0.05
N MET A 101 2.08 54.15 -0.75
CA MET A 101 2.46 53.47 -1.98
C MET A 101 3.06 52.08 -1.70
N VAL A 102 3.99 51.98 -0.75
CA VAL A 102 4.59 50.70 -0.34
C VAL A 102 3.52 49.77 0.23
N THR A 103 2.64 50.27 1.10
CA THR A 103 1.55 49.48 1.69
C THR A 103 0.58 49.00 0.61
N GLY A 104 0.26 49.84 -0.38
CA GLY A 104 -0.57 49.46 -1.52
C GLY A 104 0.06 48.37 -2.39
N ILE A 105 1.36 48.48 -2.68
CA ILE A 105 2.11 47.47 -3.46
C ILE A 105 2.17 46.14 -2.69
N VAL A 106 2.51 46.20 -1.40
CA VAL A 106 2.62 45.03 -0.53
C VAL A 106 1.27 44.31 -0.42
N LYS A 107 0.19 45.05 -0.14
CA LYS A 107 -1.16 44.51 -0.07
C LYS A 107 -1.59 43.86 -1.39
N LYS A 108 -1.33 44.52 -2.52
CA LYS A 108 -1.64 43.96 -3.85
C LYS A 108 -0.84 42.68 -4.15
N ARG A 109 0.43 42.62 -3.74
CA ARG A 109 1.26 41.41 -3.89
C ARG A 109 0.77 40.28 -3.00
N PHE A 110 0.44 40.54 -1.74
CA PHE A 110 -0.11 39.54 -0.82
C PHE A 110 -1.48 39.02 -1.28
N SER A 111 -2.42 39.90 -1.65
CA SER A 111 -3.73 39.45 -2.15
C SER A 111 -3.61 38.63 -3.45
N LYS A 112 -2.67 38.99 -4.34
CA LYS A 112 -2.40 38.17 -5.53
C LYS A 112 -1.80 36.81 -5.17
N PHE A 113 -0.91 36.78 -4.18
CA PHE A 113 -0.31 35.55 -3.69
C PHE A 113 -1.36 34.63 -3.06
N GLU A 114 -2.18 35.15 -2.14
CA GLU A 114 -3.30 34.42 -1.49
C GLU A 114 -4.25 33.85 -2.54
N SER A 115 -4.71 34.68 -3.49
CA SER A 115 -5.61 34.21 -4.55
C SER A 115 -5.00 33.10 -5.42
N THR A 116 -3.69 33.19 -5.71
CA THR A 116 -2.99 32.16 -6.49
C THR A 116 -2.82 30.87 -5.69
N LEU A 117 -2.54 31.00 -4.39
CA LEU A 117 -2.40 29.87 -3.48
C LEU A 117 -3.73 29.13 -3.31
N ASP A 118 -4.82 29.86 -3.06
CA ASP A 118 -6.17 29.31 -2.93
C ASP A 118 -6.60 28.60 -4.21
N LYS A 119 -6.36 29.20 -5.38
CA LYS A 119 -6.67 28.55 -6.66
C LYS A 119 -5.91 27.23 -6.82
N LYS A 120 -4.60 27.21 -6.62
CA LYS A 120 -3.79 25.99 -6.73
C LYS A 120 -4.19 24.93 -5.70
N MET A 121 -4.52 25.35 -4.49
CA MET A 121 -4.94 24.45 -3.42
C MET A 121 -6.29 23.82 -3.76
N ASN A 122 -7.26 24.62 -4.21
CA ASN A 122 -8.58 24.13 -4.64
C ASN A 122 -8.49 23.23 -5.87
N GLU A 123 -7.66 23.58 -6.87
CA GLU A 123 -7.42 22.70 -8.03
C GLU A 123 -6.84 21.35 -7.61
N ARG A 124 -5.88 21.34 -6.67
CA ARG A 124 -5.28 20.10 -6.17
C ARG A 124 -6.26 19.28 -5.35
N LEU A 125 -7.06 19.93 -4.50
CA LEU A 125 -8.11 19.27 -3.72
C LEU A 125 -9.16 18.64 -4.62
N ASN A 126 -9.63 19.37 -5.64
CA ASN A 126 -10.59 18.85 -6.60
C ASN A 126 -10.03 17.64 -7.36
N LYS A 127 -8.78 17.70 -7.83
CA LYS A 127 -8.14 16.55 -8.48
C LYS A 127 -8.08 15.32 -7.57
N ILE A 128 -7.64 15.50 -6.33
CA ILE A 128 -7.58 14.41 -5.35
C ILE A 128 -8.98 13.84 -5.10
N GLN A 129 -9.99 14.70 -4.97
CA GLN A 129 -11.37 14.28 -4.78
C GLN A 129 -11.89 13.47 -5.97
N THR A 130 -11.63 13.92 -7.20
CA THR A 130 -12.03 13.19 -8.42
C THR A 130 -11.31 11.84 -8.51
N ASP A 131 -9.99 11.81 -8.33
CA ASP A 131 -9.20 10.56 -8.37
C ASP A 131 -9.65 9.56 -7.29
N MET A 132 -9.99 10.05 -6.10
CA MET A 132 -10.52 9.20 -5.03
C MET A 132 -11.91 8.68 -5.37
N GLN A 133 -12.78 9.51 -5.95
CA GLN A 133 -14.12 9.11 -6.34
C GLN A 133 -14.08 8.00 -7.40
N GLU A 134 -13.24 8.15 -8.43
CA GLU A 134 -13.06 7.15 -9.48
C GLU A 134 -12.55 5.82 -8.92
N LYS A 135 -11.59 5.87 -7.98
CA LYS A 135 -11.10 4.66 -7.30
C LYS A 135 -12.16 3.98 -6.46
N VAL A 136 -12.98 4.75 -5.75
CA VAL A 136 -14.09 4.22 -4.95
C VAL A 136 -15.12 3.54 -5.85
N GLU A 137 -15.46 4.15 -6.99
CA GLU A 137 -16.38 3.57 -7.96
C GLU A 137 -15.84 2.28 -8.59
N ALA A 138 -14.57 2.29 -9.03
CA ALA A 138 -13.91 1.11 -9.56
C ALA A 138 -13.90 -0.05 -8.55
N LEU A 139 -13.55 0.23 -7.29
CA LEU A 139 -13.58 -0.77 -6.21
C LEU A 139 -14.99 -1.24 -5.88
N SER A 140 -16.01 -0.38 -6.02
CA SER A 140 -17.41 -0.75 -5.82
C SER A 140 -17.88 -1.74 -6.89
N ILE A 141 -17.58 -1.46 -8.15
CA ILE A 141 -17.88 -2.35 -9.29
C ILE A 141 -17.16 -3.69 -9.14
N GLU A 142 -15.87 -3.67 -8.77
CA GLU A 142 -15.10 -4.90 -8.57
C GLU A 142 -15.66 -5.74 -7.41
N ASN A 143 -16.04 -5.11 -6.29
CA ASN A 143 -16.68 -5.81 -5.18
C ASN A 143 -18.00 -6.46 -5.59
N GLU A 144 -18.83 -5.77 -6.38
CA GLU A 144 -20.08 -6.33 -6.88
C GLU A 144 -19.81 -7.53 -7.80
N HIS A 145 -18.83 -7.42 -8.69
CA HIS A 145 -18.41 -8.50 -9.57
C HIS A 145 -17.89 -9.73 -8.80
N LEU A 146 -17.07 -9.51 -7.76
CA LEU A 146 -16.57 -10.58 -6.91
C LEU A 146 -17.69 -11.27 -6.14
N ARG A 147 -18.67 -10.52 -5.62
CA ARG A 147 -19.87 -11.08 -4.99
C ARG A 147 -20.64 -11.98 -5.95
N ARG A 148 -20.93 -11.51 -7.17
CA ARG A 148 -21.60 -12.33 -8.19
C ARG A 148 -20.83 -13.61 -8.52
N LYS A 149 -19.49 -13.55 -8.59
CA LYS A 149 -18.65 -14.74 -8.80
C LYS A 149 -18.74 -15.73 -7.63
N ILE A 150 -18.80 -15.23 -6.41
CA ILE A 150 -19.00 -16.07 -5.21
C ILE A 150 -20.35 -16.79 -5.32
N ASP A 151 -21.43 -16.06 -5.58
CA ASP A 151 -22.78 -16.63 -5.68
C ASP A 151 -22.85 -17.71 -6.79
N GLN A 152 -22.23 -17.44 -7.95
CA GLN A 152 -22.15 -18.41 -9.05
C GLN A 152 -21.37 -19.67 -8.66
N ASN A 153 -20.27 -19.53 -7.93
CA ASN A 153 -19.46 -20.66 -7.48
C ASN A 153 -20.17 -21.46 -6.39
N GLU A 154 -20.91 -20.81 -5.50
CA GLU A 154 -21.74 -21.47 -4.50
C GLU A 154 -22.84 -22.30 -5.17
N ALA A 155 -23.55 -21.73 -6.14
CA ALA A 155 -24.56 -22.45 -6.92
C ALA A 155 -23.99 -23.69 -7.63
N LYS A 156 -22.82 -23.55 -8.29
CA LYS A 156 -22.11 -24.69 -8.90
C LYS A 156 -21.73 -25.75 -7.87
N THR A 157 -21.23 -25.33 -6.72
CA THR A 157 -20.84 -26.24 -5.63
C THR A 157 -22.04 -27.04 -5.13
N ILE A 158 -23.21 -26.42 -5.00
CA ILE A 158 -24.45 -27.10 -4.62
C ILE A 158 -24.86 -28.11 -5.69
N SER A 159 -24.82 -27.75 -6.98
CA SER A 159 -25.14 -28.67 -8.09
C SER A 159 -24.23 -29.90 -8.10
N ILE A 160 -22.91 -29.67 -8.03
CA ILE A 160 -21.91 -30.75 -8.04
C ILE A 160 -22.10 -31.68 -6.84
N LYS A 161 -22.39 -31.14 -5.65
CA LYS A 161 -22.68 -31.98 -4.47
C LYS A 161 -23.91 -32.86 -4.66
N LYS A 162 -24.95 -32.32 -5.30
CA LYS A 162 -26.17 -33.08 -5.60
C LYS A 162 -25.89 -34.21 -6.60
N GLU A 163 -25.25 -33.89 -7.72
CA GLU A 163 -24.85 -34.87 -8.74
C GLU A 163 -23.94 -35.96 -8.18
N LEU A 164 -23.01 -35.60 -7.30
CA LEU A 164 -22.14 -36.56 -6.62
C LEU A 164 -22.95 -37.50 -5.74
N SER A 165 -23.89 -36.97 -4.95
CA SER A 165 -24.77 -37.79 -4.12
C SER A 165 -25.56 -38.79 -4.96
N GLU A 166 -26.21 -38.33 -6.03
CA GLU A 166 -26.98 -39.18 -6.95
C GLU A 166 -26.10 -40.27 -7.59
N THR A 167 -24.93 -39.89 -8.08
CA THR A 167 -23.98 -40.85 -8.69
C THR A 167 -23.51 -41.89 -7.69
N THR A 168 -23.25 -41.50 -6.44
CA THR A 168 -22.83 -42.46 -5.40
C THR A 168 -23.95 -43.43 -5.03
N GLU A 169 -25.21 -43.00 -5.06
CA GLU A 169 -26.36 -43.86 -4.83
C GLU A 169 -26.54 -44.86 -5.98
N ILE A 170 -26.50 -44.38 -7.22
CA ILE A 170 -26.56 -45.22 -8.42
C ILE A 170 -25.42 -46.25 -8.40
N ALA A 171 -24.20 -45.84 -8.06
CA ALA A 171 -23.05 -46.73 -7.97
C ALA A 171 -23.26 -47.83 -6.91
N LYS A 172 -23.84 -47.49 -5.75
CA LYS A 172 -24.17 -48.47 -4.70
C LYS A 172 -25.21 -49.48 -5.20
N VAL A 173 -26.31 -49.01 -5.77
CA VAL A 173 -27.39 -49.87 -6.29
C VAL A 173 -26.86 -50.78 -7.40
N THR A 174 -26.07 -50.22 -8.32
CA THR A 174 -25.45 -50.96 -9.43
C THR A 174 -24.50 -52.04 -8.91
N ASN A 175 -23.70 -51.74 -7.89
CA ASN A 175 -22.80 -52.72 -7.28
C ASN A 175 -23.57 -53.87 -6.62
N ILE A 176 -24.64 -53.55 -5.86
CA ILE A 176 -25.50 -54.56 -5.25
C ILE A 176 -26.14 -55.45 -6.32
N SER A 177 -26.70 -54.84 -7.38
CA SER A 177 -27.33 -55.57 -8.49
C SER A 177 -26.32 -56.43 -9.26
N SER A 178 -25.12 -55.91 -9.54
CA SER A 178 -24.05 -56.64 -10.21
C SER A 178 -23.61 -57.86 -9.39
N ASN A 179 -23.43 -57.70 -8.08
CA ASN A 179 -23.07 -58.79 -7.19
C ASN A 179 -24.20 -59.85 -7.12
N TYR A 180 -25.46 -59.41 -7.01
CA TYR A 180 -26.60 -60.32 -7.05
C TYR A 180 -26.63 -61.15 -8.35
N ASN A 181 -26.44 -60.49 -9.49
CA ASN A 181 -26.41 -61.15 -10.80
C ASN A 181 -25.23 -62.12 -10.92
N GLU A 182 -24.05 -61.76 -10.42
CA GLU A 182 -22.89 -62.65 -10.40
C GLU A 182 -23.15 -63.91 -9.57
N GLN A 183 -23.73 -63.75 -8.37
CA GLN A 183 -24.07 -64.87 -7.49
C GLN A 183 -25.15 -65.76 -8.10
N TYR A 184 -26.19 -65.16 -8.68
CA TYR A 184 -27.28 -65.89 -9.31
C TYR A 184 -26.78 -66.68 -10.54
N SER A 185 -25.96 -66.04 -11.38
CA SER A 185 -25.41 -66.67 -12.59
C SER A 185 -24.52 -67.88 -12.27
N ARG A 186 -23.91 -67.93 -11.07
CA ARG A 186 -23.03 -69.02 -10.65
C ARG A 186 -23.67 -69.97 -9.65
N LYS A 187 -24.98 -69.85 -9.39
CA LYS A 187 -25.69 -70.62 -8.37
C LYS A 187 -25.54 -72.14 -8.54
N ASN A 188 -25.50 -72.60 -9.79
CA ASN A 188 -25.38 -74.02 -10.12
C ASN A 188 -23.95 -74.42 -10.51
N ASN A 189 -22.96 -73.52 -10.37
CA ASN A 189 -21.59 -73.79 -10.76
C ASN A 189 -20.87 -74.50 -9.60
N ILE A 190 -20.19 -75.61 -9.90
CA ILE A 190 -19.41 -76.36 -8.93
C ILE A 190 -17.94 -76.13 -9.21
N LYS A 191 -17.21 -75.54 -8.26
CA LYS A 191 -15.76 -75.37 -8.39
C LYS A 191 -15.04 -76.59 -7.84
N VAL A 192 -14.27 -77.26 -8.68
CA VAL A 192 -13.44 -78.40 -8.29
C VAL A 192 -11.97 -77.95 -8.25
N TYR A 193 -11.36 -78.07 -7.07
CA TYR A 193 -9.94 -77.76 -6.88
C TYR A 193 -9.09 -79.02 -7.00
N ASN A 194 -7.83 -78.85 -7.39
CA ASN A 194 -6.85 -79.94 -7.53
C ASN A 194 -7.28 -81.06 -8.49
N PHE A 195 -8.14 -80.76 -9.46
CA PHE A 195 -8.55 -81.73 -10.47
C PHE A 195 -7.34 -82.10 -11.35
N PRO A 196 -6.93 -83.38 -11.40
CA PRO A 196 -5.70 -83.80 -12.08
C PRO A 196 -5.66 -83.32 -13.53
N TRP A 197 -4.50 -82.79 -13.93
CA TRP A 197 -4.28 -82.36 -15.30
C TRP A 197 -3.73 -83.51 -16.15
N LYS A 198 -4.28 -83.66 -17.35
CA LYS A 198 -3.77 -84.57 -18.38
C LYS A 198 -3.71 -83.83 -19.71
N GLU A 199 -2.76 -84.19 -20.55
CA GLU A 199 -2.70 -83.71 -21.93
C GLU A 199 -3.89 -84.28 -22.72
N GLN A 200 -4.56 -83.44 -23.52
CA GLN A 200 -5.77 -83.80 -24.30
C GLN A 200 -6.91 -84.42 -23.48
N GLN A 201 -7.17 -83.88 -22.29
CA GLN A 201 -8.19 -84.36 -21.37
C GLN A 201 -9.63 -84.08 -21.84
N ASP A 202 -10.48 -85.11 -21.85
CA ASP A 202 -11.93 -84.94 -21.83
C ASP A 202 -12.40 -84.67 -20.40
N LEU A 203 -12.54 -83.38 -20.07
CA LEU A 203 -12.91 -82.93 -18.73
C LEU A 203 -14.26 -83.47 -18.28
N ARG A 204 -15.22 -83.64 -19.21
CA ARG A 204 -16.58 -84.06 -18.89
C ARG A 204 -16.60 -85.51 -18.45
N GLN A 205 -16.00 -86.41 -19.25
CA GLN A 205 -15.97 -87.84 -18.93
C GLN A 205 -15.11 -88.11 -17.69
N ASP A 206 -13.95 -87.46 -17.57
CA ASP A 206 -13.10 -87.62 -16.38
C ASP A 206 -13.81 -87.16 -15.10
N PHE A 207 -14.60 -86.07 -15.17
CA PHE A 207 -15.38 -85.60 -14.02
C PHE A 207 -16.52 -86.56 -13.66
N ILE A 208 -17.29 -87.05 -14.65
CA ILE A 208 -18.36 -88.03 -14.41
C ILE A 208 -17.79 -89.30 -13.78
N GLN A 209 -16.66 -89.79 -14.28
CA GLN A 209 -16.00 -90.98 -13.76
C GLN A 209 -15.54 -90.76 -12.31
N MET A 210 -14.95 -89.60 -11.99
CA MET A 210 -14.52 -89.26 -10.63
C MET A 210 -15.70 -89.16 -9.66
N VAL A 211 -16.80 -88.50 -10.05
CA VAL A 211 -18.01 -88.41 -9.21
C VAL A 211 -18.61 -89.80 -8.96
N LYS A 212 -18.60 -90.67 -9.98
CA LYS A 212 -19.07 -92.05 -9.83
C LYS A 212 -18.17 -92.88 -8.93
N SER A 213 -16.85 -92.78 -9.06
CA SER A 213 -15.91 -93.56 -8.24
C SER A 213 -15.86 -93.09 -6.80
N ASP A 214 -15.82 -91.77 -6.59
CA ASP A 214 -15.49 -91.20 -5.29
C ASP A 214 -16.74 -90.91 -4.47
N LEU A 215 -17.86 -90.56 -5.13
CA LEU A 215 -19.12 -90.18 -4.49
C LEU A 215 -20.26 -91.18 -4.74
N ASN A 216 -20.07 -92.18 -5.60
CA ASN A 216 -21.09 -93.17 -6.00
C ASN A 216 -22.38 -92.51 -6.55
N ILE A 217 -22.25 -91.37 -7.22
CA ILE A 217 -23.35 -90.66 -7.86
C ILE A 217 -23.27 -90.88 -9.38
N THR A 218 -24.41 -91.23 -9.98
CA THR A 218 -24.49 -91.39 -11.45
C THR A 218 -24.88 -90.07 -12.08
N LEU A 219 -23.96 -89.46 -12.84
CA LEU A 219 -24.19 -88.28 -13.66
C LEU A 219 -24.26 -88.67 -15.13
N HIS A 220 -25.08 -87.97 -15.90
CA HIS A 220 -25.16 -88.09 -17.36
C HIS A 220 -24.55 -86.85 -18.02
N ASP A 221 -24.13 -86.97 -19.27
CA ASP A 221 -23.59 -85.83 -20.02
C ASP A 221 -24.54 -84.63 -20.07
N ARG A 222 -25.86 -84.87 -20.16
CA ARG A 222 -26.89 -83.82 -20.17
C ARG A 222 -26.99 -83.03 -18.86
N ASP A 223 -26.48 -83.57 -17.75
CA ASP A 223 -26.53 -82.92 -16.44
C ASP A 223 -25.45 -81.83 -16.31
N ILE A 224 -24.46 -81.84 -17.22
CA ILE A 224 -23.36 -80.88 -17.28
C ILE A 224 -23.58 -79.94 -18.48
N VAL A 225 -23.93 -78.68 -18.22
CA VAL A 225 -24.14 -77.70 -19.29
C VAL A 225 -22.81 -77.32 -19.95
N ALA A 226 -21.85 -76.91 -19.14
CA ALA A 226 -20.50 -76.56 -19.56
C ALA A 226 -19.51 -77.03 -18.50
N ILE A 227 -18.29 -77.36 -18.93
CA ILE A 227 -17.20 -77.71 -18.03
C ILE A 227 -15.90 -77.22 -18.62
N HIS A 228 -15.15 -76.41 -17.87
CA HIS A 228 -13.87 -75.91 -18.33
C HIS A 228 -12.96 -75.53 -17.16
N ARG A 229 -11.65 -75.46 -17.42
CA ARG A 229 -10.72 -74.93 -16.43
C ARG A 229 -10.83 -73.41 -16.36
N LEU A 230 -10.79 -72.88 -15.15
CA LEU A 230 -10.68 -71.45 -14.93
C LEU A 230 -9.24 -70.98 -15.19
N PRO A 231 -9.05 -69.80 -15.80
CA PRO A 231 -7.73 -69.21 -15.88
C PRO A 231 -7.25 -68.88 -14.46
N ALA A 232 -6.17 -69.53 -14.02
CA ALA A 232 -5.55 -69.27 -12.73
C ALA A 232 -4.02 -69.32 -12.88
N GLN A 233 -3.32 -68.55 -12.04
CA GLN A 233 -1.85 -68.52 -12.02
C GLN A 233 -1.22 -69.78 -11.40
N ARG A 234 -2.01 -70.59 -10.70
CA ARG A 234 -1.55 -71.81 -10.03
C ARG A 234 -2.11 -73.05 -10.72
N GLU A 235 -1.25 -74.03 -10.95
CA GLU A 235 -1.63 -75.37 -11.41
C GLU A 235 -1.76 -76.33 -10.20
N PRO A 236 -2.71 -77.28 -10.21
CA PRO A 236 -3.71 -77.50 -11.27
C PRO A 236 -4.78 -76.41 -11.27
N ARG A 237 -5.09 -75.87 -12.45
CA ARG A 237 -6.16 -74.88 -12.61
C ARG A 237 -7.52 -75.46 -12.17
N PRO A 238 -8.33 -74.72 -11.39
CA PRO A 238 -9.64 -75.18 -10.94
C PRO A 238 -10.58 -75.47 -12.12
N LEU A 239 -11.48 -76.43 -11.94
CA LEU A 239 -12.57 -76.72 -12.86
C LEU A 239 -13.84 -75.97 -12.42
N ILE A 240 -14.66 -75.53 -13.37
CA ILE A 240 -16.02 -75.02 -13.14
C ILE A 240 -17.00 -75.64 -14.11
#